data_AF-A0A1J4T8S0-F1
#
_entry.id   AF-A0A1J4T8S0-F1
#
_cell.length_a   1.000
_cell.length_b   1.000
_cell.length_c   1.000
_cell.angle_alpha   90.00
_cell.angle_beta   90.00
_cell.angle_gamma   90.00
#
_symmetry.space_group_name_H-M   'P 1'
#
loop_
_entity.id
_entity.type
_entity.pdbx_description
1 polymer ?
#
loop_
_entity_poly.entity_id
_entity_poly.type
_entity_poly.pdbx_seq_one_letter_code
_entity_poly.pdbx_strand_id
1 'polypeptide(L)'
;METSSQKPSFGQGLELAVIIEKAIANAVKKTNAGSDKVQELISKPGVIFNFFEDLLAEKAEQKSSILRLISGNEQIMIEASDGKATIANAKNTFKSFIDADFKNWGLNTSGSATPEMLLDVHEITENANFAQIFTGLNSDLDKLVMTQAQIIRFCEKHPTWLRQGGYSTFFLIKENNEYFVVHVYVHSGGLHVDVSRFENGIVWSAEYLRRLVAPQLNTSAI
;
A
#
# COMPACT_ATOMS: atom_id res chain seq x y z
N MET A 1 27.49 -28.65 27.33
CA MET A 1 26.23 -27.91 27.11
C MET A 1 25.28 -28.85 26.40
N GLU A 2 24.47 -29.58 27.18
CA GLU A 2 23.42 -30.45 26.64
C GLU A 2 22.16 -29.61 26.42
N THR A 3 21.63 -29.64 25.20
CA THR A 3 20.34 -29.03 24.86
C THR A 3 19.22 -29.96 25.33
N SER A 4 18.48 -29.51 26.35
CA SER A 4 17.23 -30.12 26.80
C SER A 4 16.17 -30.01 25.70
N SER A 5 15.87 -31.13 25.04
CA SER A 5 14.70 -31.28 24.18
C SER A 5 13.51 -31.67 25.06
N GLN A 6 12.67 -30.70 25.41
CA GLN A 6 11.39 -30.97 26.06
C GLN A 6 10.47 -31.69 25.06
N LYS A 7 10.28 -33.00 25.25
CA LYS A 7 9.18 -33.72 24.61
C LYS A 7 7.86 -33.21 25.20
N PRO A 8 6.85 -32.88 24.37
CA PRO A 8 5.55 -32.47 24.86
C PRO A 8 4.94 -33.58 25.73
N SER A 9 4.36 -33.19 26.86
CA SER A 9 3.77 -34.14 27.80
C SER A 9 2.45 -34.67 27.24
N PHE A 10 2.09 -35.90 27.60
CA PHE A 10 0.91 -36.63 27.10
C PHE A 10 -0.41 -35.83 27.22
N GLY A 11 -0.49 -34.87 28.15
CA GLY A 11 -1.65 -33.98 28.32
C GLY A 11 -1.80 -32.89 27.25
N GLN A 12 -0.69 -32.41 26.68
CA GLN A 12 -0.71 -31.36 25.64
C GLN A 12 -1.14 -31.92 24.27
N GLY A 13 -0.87 -33.21 24.01
CA GLY A 13 -1.31 -33.88 22.79
C GLY A 13 -2.83 -34.08 22.71
N LEU A 14 -3.49 -34.30 23.86
CA LEU A 14 -4.94 -34.49 23.92
C LEU A 14 -5.71 -33.19 23.69
N GLU A 15 -5.23 -32.07 24.23
CA GLU A 15 -5.84 -30.75 23.97
C GLU A 15 -5.72 -30.35 22.49
N LEU A 16 -4.57 -30.64 21.86
CA LEU A 16 -4.39 -30.38 20.43
C LEU A 16 -5.37 -31.17 19.56
N ALA A 17 -5.60 -32.44 19.89
CA ALA A 17 -6.55 -33.30 19.17
C ALA A 17 -7.99 -32.75 19.24
N VAL A 18 -8.42 -32.28 20.42
CA VAL A 18 -9.76 -31.70 20.62
C VAL A 18 -9.92 -30.37 19.87
N ILE A 19 -8.85 -29.57 19.79
CA ILE A 19 -8.85 -28.31 19.03
C ILE A 19 -8.94 -28.60 17.52
N ILE A 20 -8.21 -29.61 17.04
CA ILE A 20 -8.22 -30.02 15.63
C ILE A 20 -9.59 -30.58 15.24
N GLU A 21 -10.20 -31.44 16.06
CA GLU A 21 -11.55 -31.96 15.79
C GLU A 21 -12.60 -30.85 15.70
N LYS A 22 -12.53 -29.85 16.60
CA LYS A 22 -13.43 -28.68 16.57
C LYS A 22 -13.20 -27.82 15.32
N ALA A 23 -11.94 -27.62 14.92
CA ALA A 23 -11.61 -26.84 13.73
C ALA A 23 -12.12 -27.53 12.44
N ILE A 24 -11.97 -28.85 12.35
CA ILE A 24 -12.48 -29.67 11.23
C ILE A 24 -14.01 -29.60 11.19
N ALA A 25 -14.69 -29.81 12.32
CA ALA A 25 -16.16 -29.74 12.37
C ALA A 25 -16.72 -28.37 11.96
N ASN A 26 -16.00 -27.29 12.26
CA ASN A 26 -16.41 -25.93 11.87
C ASN A 26 -16.15 -25.64 10.38
N ALA A 27 -15.03 -26.13 9.83
CA ALA A 27 -14.70 -25.99 8.41
C ALA A 27 -15.70 -26.76 7.52
N VAL A 28 -16.13 -27.95 7.96
CA VAL A 28 -17.12 -28.80 7.26
C VAL A 28 -18.49 -28.14 7.22
N LYS A 29 -18.95 -27.52 8.33
CA LYS A 29 -20.23 -26.79 8.36
C LYS A 29 -20.27 -25.59 7.42
N LYS A 30 -19.12 -24.98 7.13
CA LYS A 30 -19.03 -23.73 6.36
C LYS A 30 -18.93 -23.95 4.85
N THR A 31 -18.52 -25.14 4.40
CA THR A 31 -18.11 -25.39 3.01
C THR A 31 -19.09 -26.26 2.19
N ASN A 32 -20.16 -26.80 2.79
CA ASN A 32 -21.06 -27.79 2.14
C ASN A 32 -20.30 -28.97 1.49
N ALA A 33 -19.07 -29.26 1.95
CA ALA A 33 -18.28 -30.35 1.43
C ALA A 33 -18.96 -31.69 1.76
N GLY A 34 -19.07 -32.57 0.76
CA GLY A 34 -19.70 -33.88 0.92
C GLY A 34 -19.07 -34.70 2.04
N SER A 35 -19.91 -35.25 2.91
CA SER A 35 -19.58 -36.11 4.07
C SER A 35 -18.46 -37.12 3.80
N ASP A 36 -18.42 -37.67 2.58
CA ASP A 36 -17.51 -38.75 2.19
C ASP A 36 -16.05 -38.30 2.09
N LYS A 37 -15.77 -37.06 1.67
CA LYS A 37 -14.40 -36.51 1.62
C LYS A 37 -13.83 -36.24 3.02
N VAL A 38 -14.71 -35.93 3.98
CA VAL A 38 -14.31 -35.63 5.37
C VAL A 38 -13.91 -36.91 6.11
N GLN A 39 -14.59 -38.03 5.86
CA GLN A 39 -14.20 -39.32 6.45
C GLN A 39 -12.85 -39.85 5.92
N GLU A 40 -12.54 -39.59 4.64
CA GLU A 40 -11.24 -39.96 4.10
C GLU A 40 -10.09 -39.13 4.71
N LEU A 41 -10.34 -37.85 5.02
CA LEU A 41 -9.39 -36.95 5.68
C LEU A 41 -9.05 -37.37 7.12
N ILE A 42 -10.02 -37.86 7.89
CA ILE A 42 -9.82 -38.27 9.29
C ILE A 42 -9.02 -39.59 9.40
N SER A 43 -9.08 -40.44 8.37
CA SER A 43 -8.48 -41.79 8.40
C SER A 43 -7.00 -41.83 7.98
N LYS A 44 -6.42 -40.73 7.50
CA LYS A 44 -5.02 -40.67 7.03
C LYS A 44 -4.30 -39.44 7.61
N PRO A 45 -3.49 -39.58 8.68
CA PRO A 45 -2.82 -38.47 9.36
C PRO A 45 -1.98 -37.56 8.45
N GLY A 46 -1.42 -38.08 7.37
CA GLY A 46 -0.61 -37.31 6.40
C GLY A 46 -1.42 -36.46 5.41
N VAL A 47 -2.73 -36.72 5.25
CA VAL A 47 -3.57 -35.99 4.28
C VAL A 47 -4.11 -34.70 4.89
N ILE A 48 -4.29 -34.67 6.22
CA ILE A 48 -4.74 -33.49 6.96
C ILE A 48 -3.75 -32.33 6.80
N PHE A 49 -2.44 -32.61 6.89
CA PHE A 49 -1.42 -31.57 6.76
C PHE A 49 -1.43 -30.93 5.38
N ASN A 50 -1.50 -31.73 4.31
CA ASN A 50 -1.59 -31.21 2.93
C ASN A 50 -2.87 -30.42 2.68
N PHE A 51 -4.01 -30.85 3.24
CA PHE A 51 -5.25 -30.08 3.13
C PHE A 51 -5.17 -28.73 3.87
N PHE A 52 -4.48 -28.67 5.02
CA PHE A 52 -4.24 -27.39 5.69
C PHE A 52 -3.24 -26.52 4.94
N GLU A 53 -2.18 -27.09 4.36
CA GLU A 53 -1.25 -26.35 3.50
C GLU A 53 -1.97 -25.82 2.25
N ASP A 54 -2.80 -26.63 1.59
CA ASP A 54 -3.60 -26.20 0.43
C ASP A 54 -4.64 -25.14 0.82
N LEU A 55 -5.30 -25.27 1.98
CA LEU A 55 -6.26 -24.28 2.49
C LEU A 55 -5.57 -22.98 2.95
N LEU A 56 -4.37 -23.08 3.53
CA LEU A 56 -3.56 -21.92 3.91
C LEU A 56 -2.97 -21.24 2.67
N ALA A 57 -2.61 -22.00 1.63
CA ALA A 57 -2.17 -21.50 0.34
C ALA A 57 -3.30 -20.81 -0.42
N GLU A 58 -4.49 -21.43 -0.52
CA GLU A 58 -5.70 -20.82 -1.12
C GLU A 58 -6.10 -19.53 -0.39
N LYS A 59 -5.91 -19.47 0.93
CA LYS A 59 -6.22 -18.29 1.74
C LYS A 59 -5.11 -17.23 1.74
N ALA A 60 -3.87 -17.63 1.48
CA ALA A 60 -2.74 -16.71 1.27
C ALA A 60 -2.76 -16.09 -0.13
N GLU A 61 -3.33 -16.77 -1.13
CA GLU A 61 -3.51 -16.27 -2.50
C GLU A 61 -4.66 -15.27 -2.68
N GLN A 62 -5.47 -15.04 -1.65
CA GLN A 62 -6.53 -14.03 -1.66
C GLN A 62 -6.23 -12.88 -0.68
N LYS A 63 -4.98 -12.43 -0.64
CA LYS A 63 -4.65 -11.15 -0.03
C LYS A 63 -5.09 -10.05 -1.00
N SER A 64 -6.32 -9.58 -0.84
CA SER A 64 -6.78 -8.37 -1.52
C SER A 64 -5.77 -7.26 -1.22
N SER A 65 -5.02 -6.83 -2.24
CA SER A 65 -4.07 -5.76 -2.07
C SER A 65 -4.86 -4.45 -2.07
N ILE A 66 -4.61 -3.60 -1.08
CA ILE A 66 -5.19 -2.24 -1.01
C ILE A 66 -4.88 -1.44 -2.30
N LEU A 67 -3.79 -1.83 -2.98
CA LEU A 67 -3.26 -1.20 -4.17
C LEU A 67 -3.15 -2.17 -5.34
N ARG A 68 -3.44 -1.68 -6.54
CA ARG A 68 -3.18 -2.36 -7.81
C ARG A 68 -2.25 -1.52 -8.67
N LEU A 69 -1.12 -2.07 -9.10
CA LEU A 69 -0.21 -1.41 -10.03
C LEU A 69 -0.93 -1.18 -11.38
N ILE A 70 -0.95 0.07 -11.86
CA ILE A 70 -1.55 0.43 -13.15
C ILE A 70 -0.54 0.96 -14.17
N SER A 71 0.64 1.41 -13.74
CA SER A 71 1.75 1.71 -14.66
C SER A 71 2.24 0.46 -15.38
N GLY A 72 2.13 -0.72 -14.75
CA GLY A 72 2.51 -2.00 -15.34
C GLY A 72 3.98 -1.98 -15.78
N ASN A 73 4.22 -2.06 -17.09
CA ASN A 73 5.57 -2.02 -17.68
C ASN A 73 5.94 -0.63 -18.25
N GLU A 74 5.08 0.38 -18.12
CA GLU A 74 5.38 1.73 -18.60
C GLU A 74 6.44 2.39 -17.73
N GLN A 75 7.48 2.92 -18.37
CA GLN A 75 8.56 3.62 -17.68
C GLN A 75 8.19 5.08 -17.46
N ILE A 76 7.57 5.35 -16.31
CA ILE A 76 7.23 6.71 -15.90
C ILE A 76 8.47 7.33 -15.23
N MET A 77 9.15 8.19 -15.97
CA MET A 77 10.41 8.79 -15.54
C MET A 77 10.26 10.28 -15.29
N ILE A 78 10.85 10.78 -14.21
CA ILE A 78 11.05 12.22 -14.00
C ILE A 78 12.55 12.52 -13.97
N GLU A 79 12.95 13.61 -14.62
CA GLU A 79 14.37 13.97 -14.72
C GLU A 79 14.93 14.46 -13.38
N ALA A 80 16.26 14.53 -13.32
CA ALA A 80 16.97 15.12 -12.20
C ALA A 80 16.48 16.55 -11.91
N SER A 81 16.46 16.91 -10.63
CA SER A 81 15.98 18.20 -10.14
C SER A 81 16.99 18.82 -9.19
N ASP A 82 17.07 20.15 -9.15
CA ASP A 82 17.88 20.87 -8.16
C ASP A 82 17.20 20.94 -6.78
N GLY A 83 15.97 20.45 -6.67
CA GLY A 83 15.20 20.36 -5.43
C GLY A 83 14.60 21.67 -4.94
N LYS A 84 14.85 22.80 -5.62
CA LYS A 84 14.52 24.13 -5.08
C LYS A 84 13.06 24.51 -5.22
N ALA A 85 12.36 23.92 -6.20
CA ALA A 85 10.96 24.20 -6.46
C ALA A 85 10.05 23.70 -5.31
N THR A 86 9.12 24.56 -4.89
CA THR A 86 8.15 24.25 -3.83
C THR A 86 6.72 24.38 -4.33
N ILE A 87 5.82 23.56 -3.79
CA ILE A 87 4.41 23.52 -4.23
C ILE A 87 3.73 24.87 -3.96
N ALA A 88 4.00 25.48 -2.81
CA ALA A 88 3.42 26.77 -2.42
C ALA A 88 3.74 27.93 -3.39
N ASN A 89 4.76 27.78 -4.24
CA ASN A 89 5.17 28.76 -5.24
C ASN A 89 4.86 28.33 -6.69
N ALA A 90 4.41 27.08 -6.91
CA ALA A 90 4.20 26.49 -8.23
C ALA A 90 2.83 26.86 -8.85
N LYS A 91 2.49 28.16 -8.88
CA LYS A 91 1.19 28.68 -9.36
C LYS A 91 0.90 28.38 -10.83
N ASN A 92 1.94 28.18 -11.63
CA ASN A 92 1.78 27.83 -13.05
C ASN A 92 1.35 26.38 -13.24
N THR A 93 1.73 25.50 -12.31
CA THR A 93 1.36 24.07 -12.30
C THR A 93 -0.01 23.91 -11.64
N PHE A 94 -0.19 24.48 -10.45
CA PHE A 94 -1.42 24.40 -9.65
C PHE A 94 -2.28 25.66 -9.80
N LYS A 95 -2.86 25.82 -11.00
CA LYS A 95 -3.62 27.03 -11.37
C LYS A 95 -4.96 27.17 -10.66
N SER A 96 -5.56 26.06 -10.23
CA SER A 96 -6.90 26.07 -9.63
C SER A 96 -6.84 26.50 -8.18
N PHE A 97 -5.95 25.88 -7.40
CA PHE A 97 -5.80 26.16 -5.98
C PHE A 97 -4.49 25.56 -5.44
N ILE A 98 -3.88 26.24 -4.47
CA ILE A 98 -2.81 25.72 -3.63
C ILE A 98 -3.21 25.95 -2.19
N ASP A 99 -3.23 24.88 -1.40
CA ASP A 99 -3.52 24.91 0.01
C ASP A 99 -2.53 25.80 0.79
N ALA A 100 -3.09 26.65 1.66
CA ALA A 100 -2.31 27.54 2.51
C ALA A 100 -1.47 26.75 3.53
N ASP A 101 -1.85 25.51 3.85
CA ASP A 101 -1.17 24.69 4.85
C ASP A 101 0.25 24.27 4.43
N PHE A 102 0.58 24.29 3.14
CA PHE A 102 1.98 24.22 2.71
C PHE A 102 2.85 25.33 3.33
N LYS A 103 2.29 26.53 3.55
CA LYS A 103 2.99 27.62 4.23
C LYS A 103 2.77 27.59 5.74
N ASN A 104 1.52 27.39 6.18
CA ASN A 104 1.17 27.45 7.60
C ASN A 104 1.90 26.38 8.42
N TRP A 105 2.15 25.21 7.83
CA TRP A 105 2.86 24.10 8.48
C TRP A 105 4.37 24.09 8.19
N GLY A 106 4.89 25.15 7.58
CA GLY A 106 6.33 25.26 7.32
C GLY A 106 6.86 24.30 6.25
N LEU A 107 6.00 23.77 5.38
CA LEU A 107 6.38 22.87 4.29
C LEU A 107 6.94 23.62 3.07
N ASN A 108 6.89 24.95 3.04
CA ASN A 108 7.41 25.75 1.92
C ASN A 108 8.95 25.90 1.99
N THR A 109 9.65 24.78 2.07
CA THR A 109 11.10 24.64 2.17
C THR A 109 11.64 24.01 0.90
N SER A 110 12.81 24.48 0.44
CA SER A 110 13.50 23.85 -0.68
C SER A 110 14.05 22.48 -0.24
N GLY A 111 13.89 21.48 -1.11
CA GLY A 111 14.44 20.16 -0.92
C GLY A 111 15.89 20.05 -1.41
N SER A 112 16.47 18.86 -1.24
CA SER A 112 17.77 18.52 -1.82
C SER A 112 17.65 18.21 -3.31
N ALA A 113 18.73 18.37 -4.06
CA ALA A 113 18.81 17.91 -5.43
C ALA A 113 18.57 16.40 -5.51
N THR A 114 17.85 15.97 -6.53
CA THR A 114 17.51 14.55 -6.75
C THR A 114 17.97 14.11 -8.13
N PRO A 115 18.43 12.85 -8.28
CA PRO A 115 18.71 12.29 -9.60
C PRO A 115 17.41 12.03 -10.36
N GLU A 116 17.57 11.69 -11.64
CA GLU A 116 16.49 11.09 -12.43
C GLU A 116 16.01 9.80 -11.75
N MET A 117 14.70 9.53 -11.83
CA MET A 117 14.12 8.34 -11.23
C MET A 117 12.89 7.81 -11.98
N LEU A 118 12.64 6.52 -11.81
CA LEU A 118 11.43 5.84 -12.24
C LEU A 118 10.38 5.85 -11.12
N LEU A 119 9.13 5.89 -11.54
CA LEU A 119 7.96 5.97 -10.68
C LEU A 119 6.95 4.90 -11.06
N ASP A 120 6.22 4.42 -10.06
CA ASP A 120 5.07 3.56 -10.24
C ASP A 120 3.78 4.30 -9.87
N VAL A 121 2.69 3.95 -10.57
CA VAL A 121 1.36 4.46 -10.30
C VAL A 121 0.45 3.31 -9.93
N HIS A 122 -0.20 3.43 -8.79
CA HIS A 122 -1.10 2.43 -8.24
C HIS A 122 -2.50 3.01 -8.11
N GLU A 123 -3.53 2.17 -8.23
CA GLU A 123 -4.91 2.50 -7.88
C GLU A 123 -5.28 1.87 -6.55
N ILE A 124 -6.05 2.60 -5.75
CA ILE A 124 -6.63 2.09 -4.51
C ILE A 124 -7.84 1.21 -4.87
N THR A 125 -7.78 -0.05 -4.45
CA THR A 125 -8.78 -1.09 -4.71
C THR A 125 -9.59 -1.48 -3.46
N GLU A 126 -9.18 -1.01 -2.27
CA GLU A 126 -9.93 -1.20 -1.02
C GLU A 126 -10.02 0.07 -0.18
N ASN A 127 -11.06 0.17 0.64
CA ASN A 127 -11.23 1.30 1.55
C ASN A 127 -10.09 1.32 2.58
N ALA A 128 -9.33 2.41 2.61
CA ALA A 128 -8.14 2.49 3.45
C ALA A 128 -7.83 3.94 3.85
N ASN A 129 -7.20 4.12 5.01
CA ASN A 129 -6.59 5.40 5.38
C ASN A 129 -5.16 5.52 4.82
N PHE A 130 -4.50 6.67 5.01
CA PHE A 130 -3.15 6.89 4.46
C PHE A 130 -2.13 5.87 4.97
N ALA A 131 -2.12 5.59 6.28
CA ALA A 131 -1.21 4.61 6.85
C ALA A 131 -1.33 3.26 6.14
N GLN A 132 -2.56 2.75 5.98
CA GLN A 132 -2.84 1.50 5.29
C GLN A 132 -2.47 1.54 3.80
N ILE A 133 -2.75 2.64 3.10
CA ILE A 133 -2.42 2.82 1.68
C ILE A 133 -0.91 2.74 1.46
N PHE A 134 -0.13 3.58 2.13
CA PHE A 134 1.32 3.67 1.89
C PHE A 134 2.07 2.46 2.46
N THR A 135 1.74 1.99 3.67
CA THR A 135 2.37 0.78 4.22
C THR A 135 1.96 -0.50 3.50
N GLY A 136 0.81 -0.48 2.82
CA GLY A 136 0.39 -1.54 1.91
C GLY A 136 1.29 -1.64 0.67
N LEU A 137 1.95 -0.55 0.27
CA LEU A 137 2.96 -0.55 -0.79
C LEU A 137 4.34 -0.95 -0.26
N ASN A 138 4.80 -0.29 0.81
CA ASN A 138 6.06 -0.59 1.48
C ASN A 138 6.01 -0.15 2.95
N SER A 139 6.43 -1.02 3.86
CA SER A 139 6.50 -0.69 5.29
C SER A 139 7.57 0.36 5.63
N ASP A 140 8.59 0.50 4.78
CA ASP A 140 9.62 1.53 4.88
C ASP A 140 9.20 2.78 4.10
N LEU A 141 8.50 3.69 4.80
CA LEU A 141 7.93 4.90 4.21
C LEU A 141 8.98 5.83 3.60
N ASP A 142 10.21 5.84 4.11
CA ASP A 142 11.29 6.68 3.59
C ASP A 142 11.63 6.33 2.12
N LYS A 143 11.36 5.10 1.68
CA LYS A 143 11.51 4.69 0.27
C LYS A 143 10.39 5.19 -0.64
N LEU A 144 9.28 5.66 -0.07
CA LEU A 144 8.13 6.17 -0.81
C LEU A 144 8.12 7.70 -0.90
N VAL A 145 8.97 8.38 -0.12
CA VAL A 145 9.01 9.85 -0.04
C VAL A 145 9.49 10.43 -1.37
N MET A 146 8.75 11.44 -1.83
CA MET A 146 9.11 12.29 -2.95
C MET A 146 9.35 13.71 -2.45
N THR A 147 10.17 14.46 -3.17
CA THR A 147 10.32 15.91 -2.95
C THR A 147 9.19 16.67 -3.64
N GLN A 148 8.91 17.88 -3.15
CA GLN A 148 7.94 18.78 -3.80
C GLN A 148 8.30 19.06 -5.26
N ALA A 149 9.58 19.26 -5.56
CA ALA A 149 10.05 19.49 -6.92
C ALA A 149 9.75 18.30 -7.85
N GLN A 150 9.89 17.07 -7.35
CA GLN A 150 9.54 15.86 -8.09
C GLN A 150 8.03 15.73 -8.33
N ILE A 151 7.20 16.08 -7.34
CA ILE A 151 5.73 16.08 -7.47
C ILE A 151 5.28 17.10 -8.53
N ILE A 152 5.84 18.32 -8.50
CA ILE A 152 5.58 19.35 -9.51
C ILE A 152 5.95 18.80 -10.89
N ARG A 153 7.16 18.23 -11.02
CA ARG A 153 7.64 17.69 -12.29
C ARG A 153 6.76 16.58 -12.84
N PHE A 154 6.32 15.67 -11.97
CA PHE A 154 5.37 14.63 -12.33
C PHE A 154 4.07 15.21 -12.89
N CYS A 155 3.49 16.21 -12.21
CA CYS A 155 2.25 16.85 -12.64
C CYS A 155 2.38 17.51 -14.02
N GLU A 156 3.54 18.08 -14.33
CA GLU A 156 3.81 18.74 -15.62
C GLU A 156 4.08 17.75 -16.75
N LYS A 157 4.82 16.68 -16.47
CA LYS A 157 5.28 15.69 -17.47
C LYS A 157 4.27 14.60 -17.75
N HIS A 158 3.55 14.16 -16.72
CA HIS A 158 2.71 12.96 -16.75
C HIS A 158 1.24 13.24 -16.38
N PRO A 159 0.59 14.25 -16.99
CA PRO A 159 -0.77 14.64 -16.60
C PRO A 159 -1.82 13.54 -16.85
N THR A 160 -1.56 12.61 -17.78
CA THR A 160 -2.44 11.45 -18.06
C THR A 160 -2.44 10.44 -16.91
N TRP A 161 -1.36 10.38 -16.12
CA TRP A 161 -1.23 9.52 -14.95
C TRP A 161 -1.90 10.11 -13.71
N LEU A 162 -2.23 11.40 -13.71
CA LEU A 162 -3.09 11.99 -12.68
C LEU A 162 -4.51 11.44 -12.76
N ARG A 163 -5.12 11.22 -11.60
CA ARG A 163 -6.51 10.80 -11.49
C ARG A 163 -7.45 11.90 -11.99
N GLN A 164 -8.22 11.58 -13.02
CA GLN A 164 -9.18 12.48 -13.65
C GLN A 164 -10.51 12.53 -12.87
N GLY A 165 -11.40 13.46 -13.20
CA GLY A 165 -12.77 13.51 -12.67
C GLY A 165 -12.89 14.07 -11.26
N GLY A 166 -11.95 14.91 -10.83
CA GLY A 166 -11.99 15.56 -9.51
C GLY A 166 -11.61 14.65 -8.33
N TYR A 167 -11.02 13.48 -8.59
CA TYR A 167 -10.47 12.62 -7.54
C TYR A 167 -8.95 12.80 -7.43
N SER A 168 -8.42 12.54 -6.24
CA SER A 168 -7.03 12.84 -5.91
C SER A 168 -6.05 11.77 -6.40
N THR A 169 -4.85 12.25 -6.73
CA THR A 169 -3.62 11.49 -6.81
C THR A 169 -2.78 11.81 -5.58
N PHE A 170 -2.30 10.78 -4.88
CA PHE A 170 -1.55 10.89 -3.64
C PHE A 170 -0.05 10.75 -3.85
N PHE A 171 0.71 11.54 -3.11
CA PHE A 171 2.17 11.50 -3.04
C PHE A 171 2.59 11.61 -1.57
N LEU A 172 3.63 10.87 -1.16
CA LEU A 172 4.19 11.01 0.18
C LEU A 172 5.32 12.04 0.16
N ILE A 173 5.33 12.95 1.13
CA ILE A 173 6.47 13.81 1.42
C ILE A 173 6.88 13.64 2.88
N LYS A 174 8.11 14.01 3.20
CA LYS A 174 8.62 14.08 4.57
C LYS A 174 9.31 15.42 4.78
N GLU A 175 8.91 16.13 5.82
CA GLU A 175 9.48 17.42 6.21
C GLU A 175 9.60 17.44 7.73
N ASN A 176 10.72 17.95 8.26
CA ASN A 176 10.97 18.01 9.71
C ASN A 176 10.75 16.67 10.45
N ASN A 177 11.11 15.54 9.81
CA ASN A 177 10.89 14.17 10.29
C ASN A 177 9.42 13.72 10.43
N GLU A 178 8.47 14.50 9.91
CA GLU A 178 7.05 14.15 9.86
C GLU A 178 6.63 13.82 8.43
N TYR A 179 5.68 12.89 8.28
CA TYR A 179 5.14 12.50 6.99
C TYR A 179 3.87 13.28 6.67
N PHE A 180 3.74 13.69 5.41
CA PHE A 180 2.54 14.35 4.90
C PHE A 180 2.14 13.71 3.58
N VAL A 181 0.85 13.78 3.27
CA VAL A 181 0.30 13.34 2.00
C VAL A 181 -0.10 14.56 1.19
N VAL A 182 0.43 14.65 -0.02
CA VAL A 182 0.04 15.66 -1.00
C VAL A 182 -1.05 15.07 -1.90
N HIS A 183 -2.10 15.84 -2.12
CA HIS A 183 -3.27 15.45 -2.88
C HIS A 183 -3.35 16.34 -4.10
N VAL A 184 -3.28 15.77 -5.30
CA VAL A 184 -3.45 16.54 -6.55
C VAL A 184 -4.76 16.15 -7.21
N TYR A 185 -5.63 17.13 -7.42
CA TYR A 185 -6.91 16.98 -8.09
C TYR A 185 -6.86 17.63 -9.47
N VAL A 186 -7.52 17.00 -10.44
CA VAL A 186 -7.66 17.53 -11.80
C VAL A 186 -9.06 18.11 -11.97
N HIS A 187 -9.13 19.44 -12.15
CA HIS A 187 -10.35 20.18 -12.46
C HIS A 187 -10.24 20.88 -13.82
N SER A 188 -11.37 21.39 -14.34
CA SER A 188 -11.41 22.13 -15.60
C SER A 188 -10.55 23.41 -15.59
N GLY A 189 -10.38 24.04 -14.41
CA GLY A 189 -9.54 25.23 -14.22
C GLY A 189 -8.05 24.95 -14.05
N GLY A 190 -7.63 23.67 -14.06
CA GLY A 190 -6.26 23.24 -13.81
C GLY A 190 -6.14 22.39 -12.55
N LEU A 191 -4.90 22.24 -12.08
CA LEU A 191 -4.61 21.41 -10.91
C LEU A 191 -4.89 22.16 -9.61
N HIS A 192 -5.51 21.46 -8.68
CA HIS A 192 -5.68 21.84 -7.27
C HIS A 192 -4.77 20.94 -6.46
N VAL A 193 -4.02 21.53 -5.51
CA VAL A 193 -3.20 20.75 -4.58
C VAL A 193 -3.50 21.06 -3.12
N ASP A 194 -3.76 20.01 -2.34
CA ASP A 194 -3.93 20.03 -0.88
C ASP A 194 -2.84 19.23 -0.18
N VAL A 195 -2.71 19.43 1.13
CA VAL A 195 -1.84 18.62 1.98
C VAL A 195 -2.59 18.16 3.23
N SER A 196 -2.33 16.93 3.66
CA SER A 196 -2.79 16.40 4.95
C SER A 196 -1.63 15.78 5.70
N ARG A 197 -1.77 15.74 7.03
CA ARG A 197 -0.88 14.93 7.85
C ARG A 197 -1.08 13.44 7.58
N PHE A 198 -0.01 12.67 7.63
CA PHE A 198 -0.05 11.24 7.36
C PHE A 198 -0.93 10.46 8.36
N GLU A 199 -0.95 10.86 9.63
CA GLU A 199 -1.76 10.23 10.67
C GLU A 199 -3.26 10.49 10.55
N ASN A 200 -3.69 11.27 9.54
CA ASN A 200 -5.10 11.52 9.32
C ASN A 200 -5.86 10.20 9.07
N GLY A 201 -6.76 9.88 9.99
CA GLY A 201 -7.54 8.64 10.00
C GLY A 201 -8.72 8.60 9.01
N ILE A 202 -8.89 9.63 8.16
CA ILE A 202 -9.91 9.61 7.11
C ILE A 202 -9.74 8.37 6.22
N VAL A 203 -10.83 7.63 6.06
CA VAL A 203 -10.89 6.46 5.18
C VAL A 203 -11.29 6.90 3.77
N TRP A 204 -10.47 6.53 2.80
CA TRP A 204 -10.68 6.83 1.39
C TRP A 204 -11.40 5.66 0.71
N SER A 205 -12.56 5.93 0.12
CA SER A 205 -13.32 4.90 -0.60
C SER A 205 -12.61 4.47 -1.89
N ALA A 206 -12.54 3.16 -2.13
CA ALA A 206 -12.00 2.53 -3.32
C ALA A 206 -12.83 2.80 -4.58
N GLU A 207 -14.12 3.08 -4.44
CA GLU A 207 -15.02 3.35 -5.57
C GLU A 207 -14.56 4.53 -6.44
N TYR A 208 -13.77 5.42 -5.85
CA TYR A 208 -13.24 6.59 -6.52
C TYR A 208 -11.94 6.32 -7.29
N LEU A 209 -11.35 5.13 -7.14
CA LEU A 209 -10.12 4.69 -7.81
C LEU A 209 -9.03 5.76 -7.73
N ARG A 210 -8.80 6.28 -6.52
CA ARG A 210 -7.74 7.25 -6.28
C ARG A 210 -6.40 6.62 -6.59
N ARG A 211 -5.46 7.45 -7.04
CA ARG A 211 -4.14 6.99 -7.45
C ARG A 211 -3.09 7.31 -6.39
N LEU A 212 -2.08 6.46 -6.29
CA LEU A 212 -0.88 6.67 -5.51
C LEU A 212 0.31 6.65 -6.46
N VAL A 213 1.18 7.65 -6.36
CA VAL A 213 2.46 7.68 -7.09
C VAL A 213 3.59 7.54 -6.09
N ALA A 214 4.55 6.68 -6.40
CA ALA A 214 5.71 6.44 -5.57
C ALA A 214 6.95 6.14 -6.43
N PRO A 215 8.16 6.33 -5.88
CA PRO A 215 9.39 5.77 -6.44
C PRO A 215 9.23 4.29 -6.78
N GLN A 216 9.74 3.89 -7.94
CA GLN A 216 9.84 2.48 -8.27
C GLN A 216 10.81 1.82 -7.27
N LEU A 217 10.32 0.80 -6.57
CA LEU A 217 11.10 0.07 -5.60
C LEU A 217 11.91 -0.98 -6.35
N ASN A 218 13.14 -0.66 -6.72
CA ASN A 218 14.06 -1.64 -7.28
C ASN A 218 14.16 -2.80 -6.28
N THR A 219 13.60 -3.95 -6.66
CA THR A 219 13.86 -5.19 -5.94
C THR A 219 15.32 -5.50 -6.26
N SER A 220 16.24 -5.09 -5.40
CA SER A 220 17.61 -5.55 -5.52
C SER A 220 17.55 -7.07 -5.59
N ALA A 221 17.97 -7.63 -6.73
CA ALA A 221 18.20 -9.04 -6.88
C ALA A 221 19.10 -9.47 -5.70
N ILE A 222 18.61 -10.48 -4.97
CA ILE A 222 19.30 -11.13 -3.86
C ILE A 222 20.64 -11.67 -4.35
#